data_AF-O74720-F1
#
_entry.id   AF-O74720-F1
#
_cell.length_a   1.000
_cell.length_b   1.000
_cell.length_c   1.000
_cell.angle_alpha   90.00
_cell.angle_beta   90.00
_cell.angle_gamma   90.00
#
_symmetry.space_group_name_H-M   'P 1'
#
loop_
_entity.id
_entity.type
_entity.pdbx_description
1 polymer ?
#
loop_
_entity_poly.entity_id
_entity_poly.type
_entity_poly.pdbx_seq_one_letter_code
_entity_poly.pdbx_strand_id
1 'polypeptide(L)'
;MHLYRLAIFIASILLVDAAYLSGNLSISYDPKPTLMFSTFAVKVDAKPNDKGCYIHKMAAGETCAYLIDKFTNVKSVSNLNSWNKNTPGWKGCKDGHPWAGDEVCVSTGGYPDKRPSKNSDGSCKIHVIKSGESCGVLDKMYYLKPGDMYKFNEDNPNWVSCQDGRPWVGDRVCVSEGTPPSKDVTTNPDGSCYSHELKAGETCADMDKMYGLGPGDMYTFNENTPRWTNCQSLYEGLNVCVSKGTPA
;
A
#
# COMPACT_ATOMS: atom_id res chain seq x y z
N MET A 1 -44.72 -30.44 -21.53
CA MET A 1 -45.00 -30.66 -22.96
C MET A 1 -43.77 -30.18 -23.74
N HIS A 2 -43.16 -31.08 -24.53
CA HIS A 2 -41.97 -30.93 -25.40
C HIS A 2 -40.58 -30.81 -24.69
N LEU A 3 -39.59 -31.71 -24.77
CA LEU A 3 -39.05 -32.75 -25.69
C LEU A 3 -37.81 -32.33 -26.52
N TYR A 4 -36.72 -33.10 -26.32
CA TYR A 4 -35.50 -33.36 -27.13
C TYR A 4 -34.46 -32.23 -27.31
N ARG A 5 -33.13 -32.44 -27.22
CA ARG A 5 -32.21 -33.51 -27.74
C ARG A 5 -31.01 -33.67 -26.78
N LEU A 6 -30.47 -34.83 -26.36
CA LEU A 6 -29.97 -36.08 -26.97
C LEU A 6 -28.60 -35.99 -27.69
N ALA A 7 -27.55 -36.51 -27.03
CA ALA A 7 -26.35 -37.21 -27.53
C ALA A 7 -25.51 -37.66 -26.29
N ILE A 8 -25.62 -38.89 -25.73
CA ILE A 8 -25.00 -40.21 -26.09
C ILE A 8 -23.48 -40.07 -26.30
N PHE A 9 -22.57 -40.65 -25.47
CA PHE A 9 -22.17 -42.07 -25.48
C PHE A 9 -21.38 -42.54 -24.23
N ILE A 10 -21.92 -43.62 -23.64
CA ILE A 10 -21.34 -44.89 -23.13
C ILE A 10 -20.49 -44.97 -21.85
N ALA A 11 -21.03 -45.82 -20.97
CA ALA A 11 -20.56 -46.39 -19.72
C ALA A 11 -19.43 -47.42 -19.84
N SER A 12 -18.76 -47.66 -18.71
CA SER A 12 -18.33 -49.01 -18.30
C SER A 12 -18.54 -49.17 -16.79
N ILE A 13 -19.43 -50.10 -16.46
CA ILE A 13 -19.79 -50.62 -15.14
C ILE A 13 -18.67 -51.56 -14.65
N LEU A 14 -18.43 -51.65 -13.34
CA LEU A 14 -18.46 -52.92 -12.60
C LEU A 14 -18.48 -52.67 -11.08
N LEU A 15 -19.58 -53.13 -10.48
CA LEU A 15 -19.79 -53.38 -9.06
C LEU A 15 -18.88 -54.54 -8.60
N VAL A 16 -18.38 -54.48 -7.36
CA VAL A 16 -18.21 -55.70 -6.55
C VAL A 16 -18.51 -55.40 -5.09
N ASP A 17 -19.09 -56.41 -4.45
CA ASP A 17 -19.97 -56.37 -3.29
C ASP A 17 -19.33 -56.05 -1.94
N ALA A 18 -20.21 -55.60 -1.03
CA ALA A 18 -19.99 -55.64 0.40
C ALA A 18 -20.05 -57.10 0.89
N ALA A 19 -18.96 -57.57 1.51
CA ALA A 19 -18.95 -58.77 2.32
C ALA A 19 -18.40 -58.43 3.72
N TYR A 20 -19.29 -58.55 4.71
CA TYR A 20 -18.93 -58.66 6.12
C TYR A 20 -18.15 -59.96 6.33
N LEU A 21 -16.93 -59.87 6.84
CA LEU A 21 -16.32 -60.95 7.63
C LEU A 21 -15.44 -60.37 8.72
N SER A 22 -15.77 -60.76 9.94
CA SER A 22 -15.03 -60.56 11.18
C SER A 22 -13.58 -61.05 11.04
N GLY A 23 -12.63 -60.14 11.23
CA GLY A 23 -11.22 -60.45 11.38
C GLY A 23 -10.48 -59.18 11.81
N ASN A 24 -9.80 -59.25 12.95
CA ASN A 24 -8.96 -58.17 13.47
C ASN A 24 -7.93 -57.73 12.42
N LEU A 25 -8.18 -56.60 11.76
CA LEU A 25 -7.19 -55.94 10.92
C LEU A 25 -6.62 -54.77 11.69
N SER A 26 -5.45 -54.97 12.30
CA SER A 26 -4.60 -53.86 12.72
C SER A 26 -4.16 -53.12 11.45
N ILE A 27 -4.81 -52.00 11.16
CA ILE A 27 -4.36 -51.07 10.12
C ILE A 27 -3.08 -50.43 10.64
N SER A 28 -1.94 -51.04 10.30
CA SER A 28 -0.66 -50.35 10.29
C SER A 28 -0.80 -49.23 9.27
N TYR A 29 -0.87 -48.00 9.76
CA TYR A 29 -0.67 -46.82 8.93
C TYR A 29 0.75 -46.94 8.36
N ASP A 30 0.84 -47.21 7.07
CA ASP A 30 2.08 -47.18 6.31
C ASP A 30 2.43 -45.70 6.07
N PRO A 31 3.41 -45.10 6.78
CA PRO A 31 3.92 -43.81 6.36
C PRO A 31 4.62 -44.06 5.02
N LYS A 32 3.98 -43.59 3.93
CA LYS A 32 4.61 -43.42 2.61
C LYS A 32 6.08 -43.11 2.79
N PRO A 33 7.00 -43.79 2.06
CA PRO A 33 8.42 -43.63 2.29
C PRO A 33 8.76 -42.15 2.24
N THR A 34 9.13 -41.59 3.39
CA THR A 34 9.76 -40.29 3.47
C THR A 34 10.93 -40.39 2.51
N LEU A 35 10.89 -39.62 1.43
CA LEU A 35 12.05 -39.41 0.58
C LEU A 35 13.14 -38.85 1.50
N MET A 36 13.99 -39.75 2.00
CA MET A 36 15.24 -39.46 2.67
C MET A 36 16.16 -38.85 1.62
N PHE A 37 15.92 -37.58 1.29
CA PHE A 37 16.96 -36.75 0.70
C PHE A 37 17.98 -36.48 1.82
N SER A 38 18.93 -37.40 1.97
CA SER A 38 20.23 -37.10 2.56
C SER A 38 20.99 -36.18 1.59
N THR A 39 20.50 -34.96 1.42
CA THR A 39 21.29 -33.84 0.94
C THR A 39 21.71 -33.08 2.17
N PHE A 40 23.01 -32.93 2.41
CA PHE A 40 23.50 -31.92 3.36
C PHE A 40 22.79 -30.61 3.02
N ALA A 41 21.83 -30.19 3.84
CA ALA A 41 21.12 -28.96 3.59
C ALA A 41 22.16 -27.84 3.62
N VAL A 42 22.39 -27.20 2.46
CA VAL A 42 23.35 -26.10 2.36
C VAL A 42 22.89 -25.01 3.30
N LYS A 43 23.66 -24.79 4.37
CA LYS A 43 23.36 -23.72 5.31
C LYS A 43 23.74 -22.38 4.70
N VAL A 44 22.88 -21.38 4.87
CA VAL A 44 23.01 -20.04 4.28
C VAL A 44 23.39 -19.04 5.36
N ASP A 45 24.43 -18.24 5.12
CA ASP A 45 24.75 -17.08 5.97
C ASP A 45 24.01 -15.84 5.45
N ALA A 46 22.85 -15.55 6.04
CA ALA A 46 22.00 -14.44 5.62
C ALA A 46 22.51 -13.12 6.23
N LYS A 47 22.80 -12.13 5.38
CA LYS A 47 23.34 -10.83 5.79
C LYS A 47 22.35 -9.69 5.50
N PRO A 48 22.24 -8.70 6.41
CA PRO A 48 21.52 -7.47 6.10
C PRO A 48 22.17 -6.70 4.96
N ASN A 49 21.41 -5.76 4.41
CA ASN A 49 21.90 -4.72 3.52
C ASN A 49 21.56 -3.32 4.06
N ASP A 50 21.88 -2.30 3.27
CA ASP A 50 21.58 -0.89 3.54
C ASP A 50 20.09 -0.60 3.76
N LYS A 51 19.22 -1.42 3.17
CA LYS A 51 17.75 -1.28 3.26
C LYS A 51 17.13 -2.05 4.42
N GLY A 52 17.85 -2.98 5.04
CA GLY A 52 17.37 -3.72 6.21
C GLY A 52 17.82 -5.17 6.27
N CYS A 53 16.99 -6.00 6.90
CA CYS A 53 17.25 -7.41 7.11
C CYS A 53 17.24 -8.22 5.80
N TYR A 54 17.88 -9.38 5.82
CA TYR A 54 17.65 -10.41 4.82
C TYR A 54 16.25 -11.00 5.01
N ILE A 55 15.39 -10.85 4.00
CA ILE A 55 14.04 -11.43 4.00
C ILE A 55 14.08 -12.85 3.43
N HIS A 56 13.54 -13.80 4.19
CA HIS A 56 13.14 -15.10 3.68
C HIS A 56 11.61 -15.13 3.51
N LYS A 57 11.13 -15.53 2.34
CA LYS A 57 9.69 -15.74 2.09
C LYS A 57 9.37 -17.21 2.36
N MET A 58 8.47 -17.44 3.31
CA MET A 58 8.12 -18.79 3.76
C MET A 58 7.44 -19.60 2.65
N ALA A 59 7.93 -20.81 2.40
CA ALA A 59 7.26 -21.81 1.59
C ALA A 59 6.25 -22.64 2.43
N ALA A 60 5.38 -23.39 1.76
CA ALA A 60 4.43 -24.25 2.45
C ALA A 60 5.14 -25.31 3.31
N GLY A 61 4.77 -25.40 4.59
CA GLY A 61 5.32 -26.36 5.55
C GLY A 61 6.65 -25.96 6.19
N GLU A 62 7.25 -24.84 5.79
CA GLU A 62 8.42 -24.31 6.48
C GLU A 62 8.02 -23.75 7.87
N THR A 63 8.93 -23.86 8.85
CA THR A 63 8.69 -23.48 10.25
C THR A 63 9.85 -22.63 10.79
N CYS A 64 9.70 -22.03 11.97
CA CYS A 64 10.85 -21.38 12.62
C CYS A 64 12.03 -22.34 12.85
N ALA A 65 11.77 -23.62 13.14
CA ALA A 65 12.82 -24.63 13.30
C ALA A 65 13.58 -24.84 11.99
N TYR A 66 12.87 -24.85 10.85
CA TYR A 66 13.49 -24.88 9.53
C TYR A 66 14.39 -23.65 9.29
N LEU A 67 13.94 -22.45 9.65
CA LEU A 67 14.76 -21.24 9.50
C LEU A 67 16.04 -21.30 10.35
N ILE A 68 15.94 -21.78 11.60
CA ILE A 68 17.10 -21.95 12.50
C ILE A 68 18.10 -22.96 11.94
N ASP A 69 17.63 -24.04 11.32
CA ASP A 69 18.54 -25.03 10.74
C ASP A 69 19.19 -24.54 9.45
N LYS A 70 18.39 -23.90 8.57
CA LYS A 70 18.81 -23.40 7.26
C LYS A 70 19.80 -22.25 7.34
N PHE A 71 19.55 -21.28 8.22
CA PHE A 71 20.31 -20.04 8.25
C PHE A 71 21.35 -20.08 9.38
N THR A 72 22.64 -20.06 9.03
CA THR A 72 23.73 -20.19 9.99
C THR A 72 23.73 -19.09 11.04
N ASN A 73 23.22 -17.91 10.72
CA ASN A 73 23.17 -16.74 11.59
C ASN A 73 21.91 -16.70 12.48
N VAL A 74 20.87 -17.48 12.19
CA VAL A 74 19.66 -17.62 13.03
C VAL A 74 19.94 -18.66 14.12
N LYS A 75 20.29 -18.22 15.34
CA LYS A 75 20.68 -19.15 16.42
C LYS A 75 19.51 -19.60 17.29
N SER A 76 18.41 -18.86 17.29
CA SER A 76 17.28 -19.12 18.18
C SER A 76 16.00 -18.44 17.70
N VAL A 77 14.88 -18.90 18.26
CA VAL A 77 13.58 -18.21 18.16
C VAL A 77 13.68 -16.76 18.69
N SER A 78 14.56 -16.50 19.67
CA SER A 78 14.79 -15.15 20.19
C SER A 78 15.35 -14.19 19.12
N ASN A 79 16.24 -14.67 18.25
CA ASN A 79 16.71 -13.87 17.11
C ASN A 79 15.55 -13.49 16.19
N LEU A 80 14.74 -14.48 15.80
CA LEU A 80 13.58 -14.26 14.92
C LEU A 80 12.59 -13.27 15.54
N ASN A 81 12.24 -13.43 16.81
CA ASN A 81 11.33 -12.51 17.50
C ASN A 81 11.89 -11.09 17.59
N SER A 82 13.20 -10.94 17.87
CA SER A 82 13.85 -9.64 17.97
C SER A 82 13.89 -8.89 16.64
N TRP A 83 14.29 -9.58 15.57
CA TRP A 83 14.43 -8.99 14.23
C TRP A 83 13.07 -8.69 13.58
N ASN A 84 12.04 -9.46 13.92
CA ASN A 84 10.72 -9.34 13.30
C ASN A 84 9.69 -8.57 14.13
N LYS A 85 10.10 -7.89 15.21
CA LYS A 85 9.17 -7.12 16.07
C LYS A 85 8.29 -6.12 15.32
N ASN A 86 8.79 -5.58 14.20
CA ASN A 86 8.11 -4.59 13.35
C ASN A 86 7.81 -5.14 11.95
N THR A 87 7.98 -6.44 11.72
CA THR A 87 7.67 -7.08 10.44
C THR A 87 6.15 -7.19 10.31
N PRO A 88 5.55 -6.66 9.22
CA PRO A 88 4.11 -6.76 9.01
C PRO A 88 3.62 -8.21 9.09
N GLY A 89 2.59 -8.46 9.91
CA GLY A 89 1.99 -9.78 10.06
C GLY A 89 2.71 -10.73 11.02
N TRP A 90 3.89 -10.39 11.54
CA TRP A 90 4.65 -11.25 12.44
C TRP A 90 3.90 -11.52 13.77
N LYS A 91 3.68 -12.81 14.07
CA LYS A 91 3.03 -13.28 15.31
C LYS A 91 3.92 -14.16 16.20
N GLY A 92 5.21 -14.25 15.90
CA GLY A 92 6.15 -15.13 16.60
C GLY A 92 6.02 -16.60 16.20
N CYS A 93 6.84 -17.47 16.77
CA CYS A 93 6.88 -18.90 16.42
C CYS A 93 5.84 -19.73 17.19
N LYS A 94 4.54 -19.48 16.97
CA LYS A 94 3.42 -20.17 17.65
C LYS A 94 2.25 -20.36 16.70
N ASP A 95 1.36 -21.31 17.03
CA ASP A 95 0.11 -21.56 16.31
C ASP A 95 0.30 -21.78 14.79
N GLY A 96 1.42 -22.43 14.42
CA GLY A 96 1.79 -22.70 13.03
C GLY A 96 2.36 -21.51 12.25
N HIS A 97 2.50 -20.34 12.86
CA HIS A 97 3.18 -19.19 12.27
C HIS A 97 4.72 -19.35 12.39
N PRO A 98 5.51 -18.86 11.43
CA PRO A 98 5.09 -18.17 10.19
C PRO A 98 4.50 -19.11 9.13
N TRP A 99 3.52 -18.61 8.39
CA TRP A 99 2.78 -19.37 7.37
C TRP A 99 3.37 -19.15 5.97
N ALA A 100 2.95 -19.99 5.02
CA ALA A 100 3.33 -19.85 3.62
C ALA A 100 3.02 -18.44 3.10
N GLY A 101 4.02 -17.79 2.50
CA GLY A 101 3.92 -16.44 1.96
C GLY A 101 4.37 -15.34 2.92
N ASP A 102 4.46 -15.61 4.22
CA ASP A 102 4.99 -14.64 5.19
C ASP A 102 6.44 -14.28 4.84
N GLU A 103 6.79 -13.02 5.05
CA GLU A 103 8.16 -12.53 4.92
C GLU A 103 8.79 -12.42 6.30
N VAL A 104 9.92 -13.09 6.51
CA VAL A 104 10.59 -13.18 7.81
C VAL A 104 12.01 -12.68 7.68
N CYS A 105 12.38 -11.71 8.51
CA CYS A 105 13.77 -11.32 8.72
C CYS A 105 14.54 -12.49 9.34
N VAL A 106 15.53 -12.99 8.62
CA VAL A 106 16.45 -14.05 9.06
C VAL A 106 17.86 -13.53 9.27
N SER A 107 18.03 -12.22 9.44
CA SER A 107 19.27 -11.56 9.87
C SER A 107 18.96 -10.37 10.78
N THR A 108 19.99 -9.77 11.36
CA THR A 108 19.91 -8.43 11.96
C THR A 108 19.44 -7.40 10.92
N GLY A 109 19.11 -6.19 11.36
CA GLY A 109 18.45 -5.17 10.53
C GLY A 109 16.94 -5.18 10.73
N GLY A 110 16.29 -4.03 10.54
CA GLY A 110 14.82 -3.95 10.56
C GLY A 110 14.21 -4.49 9.28
N TYR A 111 12.92 -4.82 9.31
CA TYR A 111 12.17 -5.12 8.09
C TYR A 111 12.31 -3.95 7.10
N PRO A 112 12.76 -4.20 5.85
CA PRO A 112 12.96 -3.16 4.86
C PRO A 112 11.74 -2.26 4.67
N ASP A 113 11.97 -0.95 4.65
CA ASP A 113 10.92 0.00 4.31
C ASP A 113 10.63 -0.10 2.81
N LYS A 114 9.48 -0.71 2.48
CA LYS A 114 9.04 -0.94 1.10
C LYS A 114 8.18 0.20 0.57
N ARG A 115 7.98 1.27 1.35
CA ARG A 115 7.25 2.45 0.89
C ARG A 115 7.99 3.10 -0.28
N PRO A 116 7.27 3.71 -1.24
CA PRO A 116 7.91 4.49 -2.27
C PRO A 116 8.74 5.61 -1.66
N SER A 117 9.92 5.84 -2.23
CA SER A 117 10.69 7.05 -1.95
C SER A 117 10.10 8.24 -2.70
N LYS A 118 10.30 9.44 -2.15
CA LYS A 118 10.05 10.70 -2.85
C LYS A 118 10.85 10.78 -4.16
N ASN A 119 10.37 11.58 -5.09
CA ASN A 119 11.07 11.84 -6.35
C ASN A 119 12.36 12.64 -6.08
N SER A 120 13.27 12.64 -7.07
CA SER A 120 14.57 13.33 -6.96
C SER A 120 14.47 14.85 -6.83
N ASP A 121 13.36 15.44 -7.31
CA ASP A 121 13.04 16.87 -7.18
C ASP A 121 12.43 17.23 -5.80
N GLY A 122 12.28 16.24 -4.92
CA GLY A 122 11.68 16.41 -3.60
C GLY A 122 10.15 16.28 -3.57
N SER A 123 9.48 16.16 -4.72
CA SER A 123 8.03 15.92 -4.78
C SER A 123 7.66 14.52 -4.32
N CYS A 124 6.42 14.35 -3.85
CA CYS A 124 5.91 13.06 -3.43
C CYS A 124 5.63 12.16 -4.64
N LYS A 125 5.63 10.85 -4.41
CA LYS A 125 5.11 9.88 -5.37
C LYS A 125 3.59 10.02 -5.41
N ILE A 126 3.07 10.47 -6.54
CA ILE A 126 1.64 10.68 -6.73
C ILE A 126 0.98 9.38 -7.17
N HIS A 127 -0.19 9.11 -6.58
CA HIS A 127 -1.15 8.12 -7.03
C HIS A 127 -2.47 8.82 -7.39
N VAL A 128 -3.07 8.43 -8.51
CA VAL A 128 -4.40 8.90 -8.94
C VAL A 128 -5.42 7.84 -8.57
N ILE A 129 -6.35 8.19 -7.69
CA ILE A 129 -7.34 7.25 -7.15
C ILE A 129 -8.24 6.72 -8.25
N LYS A 130 -8.42 5.40 -8.26
CA LYS A 130 -9.28 4.66 -9.19
C LYS A 130 -10.53 4.13 -8.49
N SER A 131 -11.49 3.70 -9.29
CA SER A 131 -12.73 3.13 -8.79
C SER A 131 -12.47 1.93 -7.86
N GLY A 132 -13.02 2.00 -6.64
CA GLY A 132 -12.89 0.95 -5.62
C GLY A 132 -11.65 1.04 -4.74
N GLU A 133 -10.78 2.02 -4.94
CA GLU A 133 -9.62 2.24 -4.08
C GLU A 133 -10.00 3.09 -2.85
N SER A 134 -9.58 2.64 -1.68
CA SER A 134 -9.70 3.35 -0.41
C SER A 134 -8.34 3.46 0.25
N CYS A 135 -8.18 4.29 1.29
CA CYS A 135 -6.89 4.38 2.01
C CYS A 135 -6.34 3.02 2.42
N GLY A 136 -7.19 2.11 2.93
CA GLY A 136 -6.74 0.76 3.31
C GLY A 136 -6.27 -0.11 2.13
N VAL A 137 -6.75 0.16 0.90
CA VAL A 137 -6.22 -0.46 -0.32
C VAL A 137 -4.85 0.13 -0.66
N LEU A 138 -4.72 1.45 -0.63
CA LEU A 138 -3.44 2.13 -0.89
C LEU A 138 -2.36 1.75 0.13
N ASP A 139 -2.72 1.67 1.42
CA ASP A 139 -1.81 1.28 2.50
C ASP A 139 -1.16 -0.07 2.21
N LYS A 140 -1.98 -1.05 1.79
CA LYS A 140 -1.48 -2.37 1.40
C LYS A 140 -0.67 -2.33 0.11
N MET A 141 -1.16 -1.58 -0.89
CA MET A 141 -0.52 -1.48 -2.19
C MET A 141 0.89 -0.88 -2.11
N TYR A 142 1.08 0.11 -1.24
CA TYR A 142 2.32 0.86 -1.10
C TYR A 142 3.08 0.59 0.20
N TYR A 143 2.68 -0.43 0.97
CA TYR A 143 3.30 -0.80 2.24
C TYR A 143 3.34 0.34 3.25
N LEU A 144 2.31 1.19 3.25
CA LEU A 144 2.24 2.36 4.13
C LEU A 144 1.97 1.93 5.57
N LYS A 145 2.54 2.69 6.50
CA LYS A 145 2.32 2.52 7.94
C LYS A 145 1.02 3.21 8.34
N PRO A 146 0.38 2.78 9.44
CA PRO A 146 -0.77 3.50 9.98
C PRO A 146 -0.46 4.99 10.16
N GLY A 147 -1.28 5.85 9.54
CA GLY A 147 -1.13 7.30 9.59
C GLY A 147 -0.30 7.92 8.45
N ASP A 148 0.43 7.13 7.66
CA ASP A 148 1.24 7.66 6.56
C ASP A 148 0.39 8.41 5.52
N MET A 149 -0.80 7.90 5.16
CA MET A 149 -1.70 8.58 4.23
C MET A 149 -2.06 9.99 4.71
N TYR A 150 -2.31 10.17 6.00
CA TYR A 150 -2.58 11.50 6.57
C TYR A 150 -1.31 12.35 6.57
N LYS A 151 -0.18 11.79 7.03
CA LYS A 151 1.10 12.50 7.09
C LYS A 151 1.54 13.02 5.72
N PHE A 152 1.44 12.19 4.68
CA PHE A 152 1.93 12.54 3.34
C PHE A 152 1.02 13.53 2.62
N ASN A 153 -0.21 13.70 3.09
CA ASN A 153 -1.22 14.49 2.42
C ASN A 153 -1.78 15.64 3.27
N GLU A 154 -1.20 15.92 4.44
CA GLU A 154 -1.66 17.01 5.31
C GLU A 154 -1.65 18.38 4.60
N ASP A 155 -0.65 18.57 3.72
CA ASP A 155 -0.47 19.76 2.88
C ASP A 155 -1.01 19.59 1.46
N ASN A 156 -1.66 18.45 1.14
CA ASN A 156 -2.14 18.20 -0.20
C ASN A 156 -3.52 18.84 -0.41
N PRO A 157 -3.66 19.84 -1.30
CA PRO A 157 -4.92 20.53 -1.53
C PRO A 157 -6.00 19.66 -2.19
N ASN A 158 -5.60 18.53 -2.80
CA ASN A 158 -6.51 17.53 -3.37
C ASN A 158 -6.92 16.46 -2.34
N TRP A 159 -6.41 16.55 -1.11
CA TRP A 159 -6.71 15.61 -0.04
C TRP A 159 -7.70 16.23 0.95
N VAL A 160 -8.58 15.38 1.49
CA VAL A 160 -9.50 15.78 2.57
C VAL A 160 -9.35 14.84 3.76
N SER A 161 -9.58 13.53 3.58
CA SER A 161 -9.43 12.53 4.65
C SER A 161 -9.50 11.11 4.10
N CYS A 162 -9.36 10.11 4.98
CA CYS A 162 -9.71 8.70 4.74
C CYS A 162 -11.12 8.34 5.23
N GLN A 163 -11.98 9.31 5.51
CA GLN A 163 -13.31 9.10 6.08
C GLN A 163 -14.40 9.40 5.05
N ASP A 164 -15.63 8.96 5.32
CA ASP A 164 -16.82 9.32 4.54
C ASP A 164 -16.71 9.01 3.03
N GLY A 165 -16.12 7.85 2.71
CA GLY A 165 -15.99 7.38 1.32
C GLY A 165 -14.87 8.05 0.53
N ARG A 166 -13.89 8.65 1.20
CA ARG A 166 -12.71 9.29 0.61
C ARG A 166 -11.46 8.40 0.63
N PRO A 167 -10.44 8.71 -0.20
CA PRO A 167 -10.44 9.71 -1.29
C PRO A 167 -11.35 9.32 -2.47
N TRP A 168 -11.69 10.26 -3.34
CA TRP A 168 -12.55 10.05 -4.50
C TRP A 168 -11.77 9.66 -5.75
N VAL A 169 -12.46 9.01 -6.69
CA VAL A 169 -11.89 8.69 -8.01
C VAL A 169 -11.40 9.97 -8.70
N GLY A 170 -10.15 9.98 -9.14
CA GLY A 170 -9.48 11.12 -9.76
C GLY A 170 -8.64 11.97 -8.80
N ASP A 171 -8.85 11.84 -7.47
CA ASP A 171 -8.02 12.55 -6.50
C ASP A 171 -6.54 12.16 -6.68
N ARG A 172 -5.67 13.16 -6.59
CA ARG A 172 -4.21 12.99 -6.68
C ARG A 172 -3.65 13.01 -5.26
N VAL A 173 -3.23 11.86 -4.77
CA VAL A 173 -2.72 11.69 -3.41
C VAL A 173 -1.24 11.32 -3.41
N CYS A 174 -0.52 11.73 -2.38
CA CYS A 174 0.84 11.29 -2.09
C CYS A 174 0.82 9.93 -1.41
N VAL A 175 1.65 9.02 -1.92
CA VAL A 175 1.92 7.70 -1.32
C VAL A 175 3.37 7.57 -0.87
N SER A 176 4.08 8.69 -0.76
CA SER A 176 5.39 8.82 -0.14
C SER A 176 5.50 10.17 0.54
N GLU A 177 6.56 10.36 1.34
CA GLU A 177 7.00 11.70 1.73
C GLU A 177 7.32 12.56 0.49
N GLY A 178 7.37 13.88 0.67
CA GLY A 178 7.70 14.85 -0.37
C GLY A 178 6.62 15.91 -0.56
N THR A 179 6.89 16.89 -1.41
CA THR A 179 5.93 17.98 -1.70
C THR A 179 4.74 17.45 -2.49
N PRO A 180 3.48 17.71 -2.05
CA PRO A 180 2.28 17.25 -2.74
C PRO A 180 2.04 17.97 -4.07
N PRO A 181 1.20 17.38 -4.95
CA PRO A 181 0.76 18.09 -6.16
C PRO A 181 -0.05 19.32 -5.78
N SER A 182 0.14 20.41 -6.52
CA SER A 182 -0.76 21.54 -6.45
C SER A 182 -2.16 21.19 -6.95
N LYS A 183 -3.14 22.02 -6.60
CA LYS A 183 -4.48 21.94 -7.14
C LYS A 183 -4.48 22.48 -8.57
N ASP A 184 -4.83 21.63 -9.53
CA ASP A 184 -4.92 22.01 -10.94
C ASP A 184 -6.13 22.93 -11.14
N VAL A 185 -5.87 24.21 -11.37
CA VAL A 185 -6.90 25.24 -11.59
C VAL A 185 -6.65 25.93 -12.92
N THR A 186 -7.70 25.98 -13.73
CA THR A 186 -7.70 26.64 -15.04
C THR A 186 -8.77 27.71 -15.09
N THR A 187 -8.76 28.54 -16.12
CA THR A 187 -9.81 29.53 -16.37
C THR A 187 -11.15 28.81 -16.55
N ASN A 188 -12.22 29.34 -15.96
CA ASN A 188 -13.55 28.77 -16.12
C ASN A 188 -14.01 28.91 -17.59
N PRO A 189 -14.94 28.04 -18.06
CA PRO A 189 -15.44 28.10 -19.44
C PRO A 189 -16.09 29.43 -19.84
N ASP A 190 -16.60 30.19 -18.88
CA ASP A 190 -17.19 31.52 -19.09
C ASP A 190 -16.15 32.66 -19.15
N GLY A 191 -14.86 32.32 -19.05
CA GLY A 191 -13.75 33.27 -19.06
C GLY A 191 -13.43 33.88 -17.68
N SER A 192 -14.22 33.58 -16.64
CA SER A 192 -13.89 33.98 -15.27
C SER A 192 -12.69 33.19 -14.73
N CYS A 193 -11.97 33.77 -13.79
CA CYS A 193 -10.89 33.05 -13.13
C CYS A 193 -11.44 31.99 -12.17
N TYR A 194 -10.65 30.96 -11.90
CA TYR A 194 -10.92 30.10 -10.73
C TYR A 194 -10.65 30.94 -9.48
N SER A 195 -11.71 31.25 -8.73
CA SER A 195 -11.63 32.08 -7.54
C SER A 195 -11.44 31.25 -6.27
N HIS A 196 -10.65 31.77 -5.34
CA HIS A 196 -10.51 31.27 -3.99
C HIS A 196 -10.91 32.36 -2.99
N GLU A 197 -11.81 32.03 -2.08
CA GLU A 197 -12.20 32.90 -0.98
C GLU A 197 -11.23 32.71 0.19
N LEU A 198 -10.39 33.70 0.47
CA LEU A 198 -9.37 33.62 1.51
C LEU A 198 -9.98 33.34 2.88
N LYS A 199 -9.32 32.46 3.62
CA LYS A 199 -9.59 32.14 5.01
C LYS A 199 -8.65 32.90 5.95
N ALA A 200 -9.03 32.98 7.21
CA ALA A 200 -8.28 33.74 8.21
C ALA A 200 -6.81 33.28 8.28
N GLY A 201 -5.89 34.22 8.05
CA GLY A 201 -4.45 33.99 8.13
C GLY A 201 -3.77 33.47 6.85
N GLU A 202 -4.52 33.22 5.77
CA GLU A 202 -3.92 32.81 4.49
C GLU A 202 -3.15 33.95 3.81
N THR A 203 -2.05 33.56 3.16
CA THR A 203 -1.14 34.46 2.44
C THR A 203 -1.09 34.13 0.95
N CYS A 204 -0.53 35.03 0.13
CA CYS A 204 -0.27 34.72 -1.28
C CYS A 204 0.68 33.53 -1.45
N ALA A 205 1.66 33.37 -0.55
CA ALA A 205 2.57 32.22 -0.60
C ALA A 205 1.83 30.90 -0.35
N ASP A 206 0.79 30.92 0.49
CA ASP A 206 -0.08 29.75 0.68
C ASP A 206 -0.87 29.44 -0.61
N MET A 207 -1.39 30.46 -1.30
CA MET A 207 -2.07 30.28 -2.59
C MET A 207 -1.12 29.76 -3.67
N ASP A 208 0.07 30.34 -3.78
CA ASP A 208 1.11 29.88 -4.71
C ASP A 208 1.44 28.41 -4.48
N LYS A 209 1.60 27.98 -3.22
CA LYS A 209 1.84 26.58 -2.87
C LYS A 209 0.61 25.70 -3.16
N MET A 210 -0.57 26.15 -2.76
CA MET A 210 -1.83 25.39 -2.86
C MET A 210 -2.22 25.13 -4.31
N TYR A 211 -2.07 26.12 -5.18
CA TYR A 211 -2.47 26.05 -6.58
C TYR A 211 -1.28 25.87 -7.53
N GLY A 212 -0.05 25.85 -7.01
CA GLY A 212 1.17 25.61 -7.79
C GLY A 212 1.45 26.75 -8.76
N LEU A 213 1.22 27.97 -8.30
CA LEU A 213 1.35 29.17 -9.11
C LEU A 213 2.81 29.57 -9.23
N GLY A 214 3.16 30.15 -10.38
CA GLY A 214 4.48 30.71 -10.62
C GLY A 214 4.69 32.03 -9.85
N PRO A 215 5.95 32.43 -9.62
CA PRO A 215 6.26 33.73 -9.04
C PRO A 215 5.60 34.87 -9.84
N GLY A 216 4.77 35.66 -9.17
CA GLY A 216 4.07 36.79 -9.80
C GLY A 216 2.63 36.49 -10.25
N ASP A 217 2.24 35.21 -10.37
CA ASP A 217 0.91 34.82 -10.85
C ASP A 217 -0.21 35.42 -9.99
N MET A 218 -0.08 35.38 -8.66
CA MET A 218 -1.04 36.01 -7.76
C MET A 218 -1.18 37.51 -8.00
N TYR A 219 -0.10 38.21 -8.41
CA TYR A 219 -0.19 39.63 -8.75
C TYR A 219 -0.91 39.80 -10.08
N THR A 220 -0.48 39.07 -11.11
CA THR A 220 -1.02 39.19 -12.47
C THR A 220 -2.48 38.78 -12.58
N PHE A 221 -2.90 37.71 -11.90
CA PHE A 221 -4.30 37.26 -11.95
C PHE A 221 -5.24 38.21 -11.22
N ASN A 222 -4.73 38.97 -10.24
CA ASN A 222 -5.54 39.79 -9.35
C ASN A 222 -5.44 41.30 -9.63
N GLU A 223 -4.76 41.73 -10.70
CA GLU A 223 -4.59 43.16 -11.06
C GLU A 223 -5.93 43.93 -11.11
N ASN A 224 -6.99 43.25 -11.54
CA ASN A 224 -8.34 43.81 -11.65
C ASN A 224 -9.32 43.28 -10.58
N THR A 225 -8.83 42.58 -9.56
CA THR A 225 -9.68 42.03 -8.49
C THR A 225 -10.12 43.15 -7.54
N PRO A 226 -11.42 43.33 -7.28
CA PRO A 226 -11.89 44.35 -6.36
C PRO A 226 -11.24 44.21 -4.97
N ARG A 227 -10.74 45.33 -4.44
CA ARG A 227 -10.09 45.40 -3.11
C ARG A 227 -8.82 44.56 -2.97
N TRP A 228 -8.19 44.17 -4.08
CA TRP A 228 -6.87 43.58 -4.07
C TRP A 228 -5.82 44.54 -3.52
N THR A 229 -4.93 44.04 -2.67
CA THR A 229 -3.93 44.84 -1.95
C THR A 229 -2.50 44.45 -2.31
N ASN A 230 -2.27 43.79 -3.45
CA ASN A 230 -0.95 43.33 -3.89
C ASN A 230 -0.24 42.48 -2.83
N CYS A 231 -0.97 41.54 -2.23
CA CYS A 231 -0.50 40.67 -1.14
C CYS A 231 -0.08 41.38 0.17
N GLN A 232 -0.33 42.68 0.33
CA GLN A 232 0.12 43.43 1.53
C GLN A 232 -0.87 43.39 2.69
N SER A 233 -2.17 43.22 2.41
CA SER A 233 -3.22 43.21 3.44
C SER A 233 -4.37 42.33 2.98
N LEU A 234 -4.17 41.03 3.11
CA LEU A 234 -5.19 40.01 2.85
C LEU A 234 -6.12 39.88 4.06
N TYR A 235 -7.39 39.60 3.80
CA TYR A 235 -8.40 39.43 4.84
C TYR A 235 -9.35 38.29 4.46
N GLU A 236 -9.90 37.65 5.50
CA GLU A 236 -10.89 36.59 5.33
C GLU A 236 -12.10 37.07 4.52
N GLY A 237 -12.55 36.25 3.57
CA GLY A 237 -13.67 36.57 2.68
C GLY A 237 -13.30 37.33 1.41
N LEU A 238 -12.03 37.74 1.24
CA LEU A 238 -11.56 38.30 -0.04
C LEU A 238 -11.49 37.17 -1.09
N ASN A 239 -12.21 37.32 -2.19
CA ASN A 239 -12.11 36.44 -3.34
C ASN A 239 -10.93 36.85 -4.23
N VAL A 240 -9.97 35.94 -4.40
CA VAL A 240 -8.80 36.13 -5.28
C VAL A 240 -8.82 35.12 -6.42
N CYS A 241 -8.31 35.51 -7.58
CA CYS A 241 -8.04 34.61 -8.68
C CYS A 241 -6.78 33.80 -8.42
N VAL A 242 -6.90 32.47 -8.59
CA VAL A 242 -5.79 31.51 -8.55
C VAL A 242 -5.57 30.85 -9.92
N SER A 243 -6.23 31.35 -10.95
CA SER A 243 -5.93 31.06 -12.35
C SER A 243 -6.16 32.31 -13.19
N LYS A 244 -5.78 32.28 -14.47
CA LYS A 244 -6.12 33.37 -15.42
C LYS A 244 -7.64 33.51 -15.55
N GLY A 245 -8.12 34.70 -15.88
CA GLY A 245 -9.52 34.97 -16.21
C GLY A 245 -9.99 36.29 -15.63
N THR A 246 -11.27 36.59 -15.81
CA THR A 246 -11.89 37.79 -15.24
C THR A 246 -12.23 37.56 -13.75
N PRO A 247 -11.76 38.41 -12.83
CA PRO A 247 -12.18 38.38 -11.43
C PRO A 247 -13.68 38.65 -11.28
N ALA A 248 -14.28 38.06 -10.24
CA ALA A 248 -15.69 38.27 -9.88
C ALA A 248 -15.92 39.59 -9.14
#